data_AF-A0A0Q0EBJ1-F1
#
_entry.id   AF-A0A0Q0EBJ1-F1
#
_cell.length_a   1.000
_cell.length_b   1.000
_cell.length_c   1.000
_cell.angle_alpha   90.00
_cell.angle_beta   90.00
_cell.angle_gamma   90.00
#
_symmetry.space_group_name_H-M   'P 1'
#
loop_
_entity.id
_entity.type
_entity.pdbx_description
1 polymer ?
#
loop_
_entity_poly.entity_id
_entity_poly.type
_entity_poly.pdbx_seq_one_letter_code
_entity_poly.pdbx_strand_id
1 'polypeptide(L)' 'MVVCHDLTPLTREALKADLVQVVLSHPIVQVAEQTVRALVAASSDLTRVARVTVPIQVDVSESIA' A
#
# COMPACT_ATOMS: atom_id res chain seq x y z
N MET A 1 9.65 7.51 -18.81
CA MET A 1 9.18 6.65 -17.71
C MET A 1 7.98 7.34 -17.08
N VAL A 2 6.80 6.72 -17.16
CA VAL A 2 5.54 7.18 -16.62
C VAL A 2 5.22 6.31 -15.41
N VAL A 3 5.07 6.98 -14.26
CA VAL A 3 4.73 6.39 -12.98
C VAL A 3 3.41 6.98 -12.54
N CYS A 4 2.48 6.14 -12.11
CA CYS A 4 1.20 6.58 -11.56
C CYS A 4 1.12 6.37 -10.05
N HIS A 5 0.29 7.17 -9.42
CA HIS A 5 -0.08 6.99 -8.02
C HIS A 5 -1.43 6.30 -7.91
N ASP A 6 -1.49 5.36 -6.97
CA ASP A 6 -2.64 4.55 -6.60
C ASP A 6 -3.21 3.66 -7.72
N LEU A 7 -3.42 2.39 -7.37
CA LEU A 7 -4.00 1.40 -8.28
C LEU A 7 -5.52 1.55 -8.33
N THR A 8 -5.96 2.38 -9.27
CA THR A 8 -7.36 2.59 -9.64
C THR A 8 -7.71 1.71 -10.85
N PRO A 9 -9.00 1.56 -11.21
CA PRO A 9 -9.37 0.89 -12.46
C PRO A 9 -8.69 1.50 -13.68
N LEU A 10 -8.58 2.84 -13.75
CA LEU A 10 -7.95 3.52 -14.88
C LEU A 10 -6.45 3.23 -14.96
N THR A 11 -5.73 3.38 -13.85
CA THR A 11 -4.27 3.17 -13.81
C THR A 11 -3.91 1.69 -13.96
N ARG A 12 -4.78 0.78 -13.53
CA ARG A 12 -4.67 -0.66 -13.82
C ARG A 12 -4.75 -0.95 -15.31
N GLU A 13 -5.76 -0.44 -16.00
CA GLU A 13 -5.88 -0.67 -17.45
C GLU A 13 -4.74 -0.03 -18.23
N ALA A 14 -4.26 1.14 -17.80
CA ALA A 14 -3.06 1.74 -18.37
C ALA A 14 -1.80 0.87 -18.15
N LEU A 15 -1.68 0.21 -17.00
CA LEU A 15 -0.57 -0.70 -16.68
C LEU A 15 -0.65 -1.97 -17.55
N LYS A 16 -1.85 -2.54 -17.75
CA LYS A 16 -2.05 -3.69 -18.66
C LYS A 16 -1.73 -3.38 -20.12
N ALA A 17 -1.99 -2.15 -20.55
CA ALA A 17 -1.72 -1.69 -21.90
C ALA A 17 -0.28 -1.20 -22.10
N ASP A 18 0.60 -1.38 -21.10
CA ASP A 18 1.98 -0.90 -21.05
C ASP A 18 2.12 0.62 -21.30
N LEU A 19 1.05 1.39 -21.07
CA LEU A 19 1.04 2.85 -21.17
C LEU A 19 1.77 3.49 -19.98
N VAL A 20 1.80 2.80 -18.85
CA VAL A 20 2.55 3.17 -17.64
C VAL A 20 3.42 2.00 -17.22
N GLN A 21 4.58 2.26 -16.63
CA GLN A 21 5.54 1.18 -16.30
C GLN A 21 5.34 0.63 -14.89
N VAL A 22 4.83 1.46 -13.97
CA VAL A 22 4.63 1.09 -12.57
C VAL A 22 3.58 1.98 -11.92
N VAL A 23 2.82 1.41 -11.00
CA VAL A 23 1.88 2.13 -10.13
C VAL A 23 2.34 1.99 -8.69
N LEU A 24 2.46 3.12 -7.98
CA LEU A 24 2.85 3.19 -6.57
C LEU A 24 1.64 3.58 -5.73
N SER A 25 1.25 2.70 -4.81
CA SER A 25 0.04 2.90 -3.99
C SER A 25 0.39 2.95 -2.50
N HIS A 26 -0.35 3.77 -1.76
CA HIS A 26 -0.29 3.70 -0.30
C HIS A 26 -0.88 2.36 0.17
N PRO A 27 -0.21 1.62 1.07
CA PRO A 27 -0.60 0.28 1.49
C PRO A 27 -1.73 0.34 2.55
N ILE A 28 -2.88 0.91 2.21
CA ILE A 28 -3.94 1.29 3.16
C ILE A 28 -4.42 0.10 4.01
N VAL A 29 -4.59 -1.08 3.40
CA VAL A 29 -5.01 -2.30 4.11
C VAL A 29 -4.00 -2.69 5.18
N GLN A 30 -2.71 -2.74 4.82
CA GLN A 30 -1.64 -3.08 5.76
C GLN A 30 -1.50 -2.02 6.85
N VAL A 31 -1.63 -0.73 6.51
CA VAL A 31 -1.66 0.35 7.50
C VAL A 31 -2.81 0.16 8.48
N ALA A 32 -4.01 -0.19 8.00
CA ALA A 32 -5.17 -0.44 8.86
C ALA A 32 -4.91 -1.62 9.80
N GLU A 33 -4.38 -2.74 9.28
CA GLU A 33 -4.03 -3.91 10.09
C GLU A 33 -3.00 -3.57 11.18
N GLN A 34 -1.93 -2.86 10.83
CA GLN A 34 -0.90 -2.44 11.79
C GLN A 34 -1.47 -1.48 12.84
N THR A 35 -2.37 -0.60 12.43
CA THR A 35 -3.05 0.33 13.35
C THR A 35 -3.90 -0.44 14.36
N VAL A 36 -4.71 -1.40 13.91
CA VAL A 36 -5.52 -2.24 14.81
C VAL A 36 -4.62 -3.03 15.77
N ARG A 37 -3.53 -3.63 15.27
CA ARG A 37 -2.58 -4.36 16.14
C ARG A 37 -1.94 -3.43 17.18
N ALA A 38 -1.57 -2.21 16.81
CA ALA A 38 -1.02 -1.24 17.74
C ALA A 38 -2.03 -0.83 18.81
N LEU A 39 -3.31 -0.62 18.44
CA LEU A 39 -4.39 -0.33 19.37
C LEU A 39 -4.64 -1.48 20.36
N VAL A 40 -4.65 -2.72 19.89
CA VAL A 40 -4.79 -3.92 20.74
C VAL A 40 -3.61 -4.06 21.69
N ALA A 41 -2.38 -3.77 21.24
CA ALA A 41 -1.21 -3.81 22.12
C ALA A 41 -1.26 -2.71 23.19
N ALA A 42 -1.71 -1.51 22.82
CA ALA A 42 -1.82 -0.38 23.75
C ALA A 42 -2.90 -0.58 24.83
N SER A 43 -3.94 -1.37 24.55
CA SER A 43 -4.94 -1.71 25.58
C SER A 43 -4.37 -2.55 26.72
N SER A 44 -3.27 -3.26 26.48
CA SER A 44 -2.56 -4.07 27.48
C SER A 44 -1.43 -3.31 28.18
N ASP A 45 -0.84 -2.30 27.53
CA ASP A 45 0.20 -1.44 28.08
C ASP A 45 0.13 -0.04 27.44
N LEU A 46 -0.38 0.93 28.21
CA LEU A 46 -0.60 2.31 27.77
C LEU A 46 0.70 3.11 27.56
N THR A 47 1.85 2.61 28.03
CA THR A 47 3.15 3.28 27.84
C THR A 47 3.83 2.90 26.52
N ARG A 48 3.28 1.90 25.81
CA ARG A 48 3.85 1.37 24.58
C ARG A 48 3.61 2.31 23.40
N VAL A 49 4.66 3.00 22.97
CA VAL A 49 4.67 3.78 21.72
C VAL A 49 5.06 2.86 20.56
N ALA A 50 4.16 2.66 19.59
CA ALA A 50 4.43 1.87 18.40
C ALA A 50 4.76 2.80 17.21
N ARG A 51 5.96 2.65 16.64
CA ARG A 51 6.32 3.24 15.34
C ARG A 51 6.48 2.11 14.33
N VAL A 52 5.60 2.06 13.34
CA VAL A 52 5.58 1.00 12.32
C VAL A 52 5.83 1.63 10.96
N THR A 53 6.76 1.06 10.20
CA THR A 53 7.00 1.42 8.80
C THR A 53 6.32 0.38 7.92
N VAL A 54 5.46 0.84 7.02
CA VAL A 54 4.78 -0.02 6.04
C VAL A 54 5.31 0.31 4.65
N PRO A 55 5.78 -0.69 3.87
CA PRO A 55 6.34 -0.43 2.54
C PRO A 55 5.26 0.01 1.56
N ILE A 56 5.59 0.93 0.66
CA ILE A 56 4.71 1.31 -0.46
C ILE A 56 4.40 0.07 -1.30
N GLN A 57 3.15 -0.04 -1.74
CA GLN A 57 2.75 -1.08 -2.68
C GLN A 57 3.21 -0.69 -4.08
N VAL A 58 3.87 -1.63 -4.75
CA VAL A 58 4.40 -1.46 -6.11
C VAL A 58 3.71 -2.48 -7.00
N ASP A 59 3.01 -1.99 -8.01
CA ASP A 59 2.33 -2.81 -9.01
C ASP A 59 3.02 -2.61 -10.36
N VAL A 60 3.48 -3.70 -10.97
CA VAL A 60 4.00 -3.77 -12.35
C VAL A 60 3.06 -4.62 -13.22
N SER A 61 3.25 -4.63 -14.54
CA SER A 61 2.39 -5.38 -15.47
C SER A 61 2.26 -6.86 -15.07
N GLU A 62 3.33 -7.46 -14.57
CA GLU A 62 3.36 -8.85 -14.08
C GLU A 62 2.60 -9.05 -12.76
N SER A 63 2.37 -8.00 -11.98
CA SER A 63 1.64 -8.05 -10.70
C SER A 63 0.12 -8.10 -10.87
N ILE A 64 -0.40 -7.72 -12.04
CA ILE A 64 -1.83 -7.55 -12.29
C ILE A 64 -2.39 -8.45 -13.41
N ALA A 65 -1.55 -9.36 -13.91
CA ALA A 65 -1.87 -10.33 -14.96
C ALA A 65 -2.87 -11.40 -14.49
#